data_AF-A0A935SHP8-F1
#
_entry.id   AF-A0A935SHP8-F1
#
_cell.length_a   1.000
_cell.length_b   1.000
_cell.length_c   1.000
_cell.angle_alpha   90.00
_cell.angle_beta   90.00
_cell.angle_gamma   90.00
#
_symmetry.space_group_name_H-M   'P 1'
#
loop_
_entity.id
_entity.type
_entity.pdbx_description
1 polymer ?
#
loop_
_entity_poly.entity_id
_entity_poly.type
_entity_poly.pdbx_seq_one_letter_code
_entity_poly.pdbx_strand_id
1 'polypeptide(L)'
;MQNAIAAPRPNNVFLDESTYDIKRPSQEVTHHLLKSKSILKFGEHKINILLSGQYNRRKEFDVVINSANTKPQMDLSVLTLTEDISWEHPKKYNLNGIVGVSAMQQNNVYGGRYFIPNYHSYTFGGYAIEKWAKRK
;
A
#
# COMPACT_ATOMS: atom_id res chain seq x y z
N MET A 1 30.49 25.83 -17.49
CA MET A 1 30.29 25.27 -16.13
C MET A 1 31.15 25.94 -15.06
N GLN A 2 32.44 26.24 -15.29
CA GLN A 2 33.31 26.88 -14.28
C GLN A 2 32.76 28.22 -13.72
N ASN A 3 32.14 29.05 -14.56
CA ASN A 3 31.59 30.34 -14.14
C ASN A 3 30.37 30.26 -13.21
N ALA A 4 29.65 29.12 -13.16
CA ALA A 4 28.50 28.95 -12.27
C ALA A 4 28.92 28.55 -10.85
N ILE A 5 30.06 27.84 -10.72
CA ILE A 5 30.59 27.35 -9.44
C ILE A 5 31.36 28.46 -8.71
N ALA A 6 32.02 29.35 -9.46
CA ALA A 6 32.75 30.49 -8.90
C ALA A 6 31.86 31.72 -8.60
N ALA A 7 30.56 31.66 -8.90
CA ALA A 7 29.65 32.78 -8.69
C ALA A 7 29.36 32.96 -7.19
N PRO A 8 29.47 34.18 -6.63
CA PRO A 8 29.22 34.45 -5.22
C PRO A 8 27.75 34.28 -4.81
N ARG A 9 26.84 34.20 -5.79
CA ARG A 9 25.41 33.97 -5.61
C ARG A 9 24.78 33.38 -6.88
N PRO A 10 23.63 32.67 -6.78
CA PRO A 10 22.89 32.19 -7.93
C PRO A 10 22.50 33.32 -8.88
N ASN A 11 22.32 32.99 -10.16
CA ASN A 11 21.88 33.95 -11.19
C ASN A 11 20.54 34.61 -10.78
N ASN A 12 20.40 35.92 -11.00
CA ASN A 12 19.20 36.71 -10.68
C ASN A 12 17.89 36.07 -11.17
N VAL A 13 17.94 35.32 -12.27
CA VAL A 13 16.79 34.58 -12.83
C VAL A 13 16.15 33.62 -11.81
N PHE A 14 16.90 33.17 -10.79
CA PHE A 14 16.42 32.24 -9.75
C PHE A 14 16.18 32.91 -8.39
N LEU A 15 16.40 34.24 -8.26
CA LEU A 15 16.28 34.95 -6.98
C LEU A 15 14.87 35.52 -6.73
N ASP A 16 14.08 35.72 -7.80
CA ASP A 16 12.70 36.20 -7.73
C ASP A 16 11.65 35.06 -7.81
N GLU A 17 12.09 33.80 -7.87
CA GLU A 17 11.17 32.66 -7.80
C GLU A 17 10.88 32.30 -6.33
N SER A 18 9.59 32.21 -5.98
CA SER A 18 9.15 31.60 -4.70
C SER A 18 9.63 30.14 -4.66
N THR A 19 10.74 29.89 -3.98
CA THR A 19 11.44 28.57 -3.96
C THR A 19 10.69 27.48 -3.19
N TYR A 20 9.57 27.81 -2.53
CA TYR A 20 8.79 26.87 -1.72
C TYR A 20 7.55 26.33 -2.44
N ASP A 21 7.15 26.93 -3.56
CA ASP A 21 5.99 26.45 -4.32
C ASP A 21 6.39 25.25 -5.19
N ILE A 22 5.86 24.08 -4.85
CA ILE A 22 6.04 22.86 -5.65
C ILE A 22 5.20 22.98 -6.93
N LYS A 23 5.82 23.46 -7.99
CA LYS A 23 5.26 23.52 -9.35
C LYS A 23 5.29 22.13 -10.00
N ARG A 24 4.67 22.01 -11.18
CA ARG A 24 4.79 20.81 -12.03
C ARG A 24 6.26 20.62 -12.48
N PRO A 25 6.79 19.39 -12.52
CA PRO A 25 6.11 18.14 -12.23
C PRO A 25 5.92 17.91 -10.72
N SER A 26 4.75 17.42 -10.32
CA SER A 26 4.44 17.13 -8.92
C SER A 26 3.53 15.91 -8.76
N GLN A 27 3.45 15.39 -7.54
CA GLN A 27 2.64 14.22 -7.22
C GLN A 27 1.84 14.47 -5.94
N GLU A 28 0.57 14.08 -5.95
CA GLU A 28 -0.32 14.09 -4.77
C GLU A 28 -0.66 12.64 -4.42
N VAL A 29 -0.41 12.24 -3.17
CA VAL A 29 -0.65 10.87 -2.70
C VAL A 29 -1.46 10.89 -1.42
N THR A 30 -2.57 10.17 -1.41
CA THR A 30 -3.43 9.99 -0.24
C THR A 30 -3.62 8.50 0.04
N HIS A 31 -3.57 8.11 1.30
CA HIS A 31 -3.87 6.75 1.72
C HIS A 31 -4.80 6.74 2.94
N HIS A 32 -5.69 5.77 2.97
CA HIS A 32 -6.56 5.47 4.10
C HIS A 32 -6.42 4.00 4.46
N LEU A 33 -6.28 3.72 5.75
CA LEU A 33 -6.15 2.37 6.27
C LEU A 33 -7.14 2.17 7.42
N LEU A 34 -7.94 1.12 7.33
CA LEU A 34 -8.74 0.60 8.42
C LEU A 34 -8.30 -0.84 8.69
N LYS A 35 -8.04 -1.16 9.96
CA LYS A 35 -7.56 -2.48 10.37
C LYS A 35 -8.23 -2.89 11.68
N SER A 36 -8.77 -4.10 11.69
CA SER A 36 -9.36 -4.72 12.89
C SER A 36 -8.68 -6.06 13.13
N LYS A 37 -8.26 -6.29 14.38
CA LYS A 37 -7.66 -7.56 14.81
C LYS A 37 -8.41 -8.06 16.03
N SER A 38 -8.92 -9.28 15.92
CA SER A 38 -9.65 -9.96 16.99
C SER A 38 -8.97 -11.27 17.35
N ILE A 39 -8.88 -11.55 18.64
CA ILE A 39 -8.32 -12.80 19.15
C ILE A 39 -9.37 -13.43 20.06
N LEU A 40 -9.84 -14.62 19.69
CA LEU A 40 -10.77 -15.42 20.49
C LEU A 40 -10.01 -16.58 21.11
N LYS A 41 -10.13 -16.75 22.43
CA LYS A 41 -9.50 -17.85 23.17
C LYS A 41 -10.57 -18.67 23.87
N PHE A 42 -10.50 -19.98 23.74
CA PHE A 42 -11.35 -20.92 24.48
C PHE A 42 -10.55 -22.18 24.82
N GLY A 43 -10.32 -22.39 26.12
CA GLY A 43 -9.34 -23.38 26.58
C GLY A 43 -7.95 -23.09 26.00
N GLU A 44 -7.35 -24.11 25.39
CA GLU A 44 -6.06 -24.02 24.71
C GLU A 44 -6.16 -23.61 23.22
N HIS A 45 -7.37 -23.42 22.69
CA HIS A 45 -7.57 -22.94 21.32
C HIS A 45 -7.44 -21.43 21.26
N LYS A 46 -6.85 -20.93 20.16
CA LYS A 46 -6.76 -19.51 19.87
C LYS A 46 -7.07 -19.25 18.39
N ILE A 47 -8.10 -18.46 18.12
CA ILE A 47 -8.45 -18.01 16.78
C ILE A 47 -8.00 -16.55 16.65
N ASN A 48 -7.19 -16.24 15.64
CA ASN A 48 -6.85 -14.87 15.26
C ASN A 48 -7.59 -14.52 13.97
N ILE A 49 -8.32 -13.42 13.99
CA ILE A 49 -9.02 -12.86 12.84
C ILE A 49 -8.42 -11.48 12.58
N LEU A 50 -8.00 -11.23 11.34
CA LEU A 50 -7.51 -9.95 10.88
C LEU A 50 -8.32 -9.53 9.65
N LEU A 51 -8.90 -8.33 9.72
CA LEU A 51 -9.61 -7.70 8.62
C LEU A 51 -8.95 -6.35 8.36
N SER A 52 -8.70 -6.02 7.10
CA SER A 52 -8.14 -4.71 6.75
C SER A 52 -8.62 -4.22 5.40
N GLY A 53 -8.84 -2.91 5.31
CA GLY A 53 -9.09 -2.19 4.07
C GLY A 53 -8.06 -1.08 3.90
N GLN A 54 -7.43 -1.02 2.72
CA GLN A 54 -6.51 0.05 2.35
C GLN A 54 -6.95 0.68 1.04
N TYR A 55 -7.09 2.00 1.04
CA TYR A 55 -7.33 2.79 -0.17
C TYR A 55 -6.12 3.69 -0.42
N ASN A 56 -5.53 3.60 -1.60
CA ASN A 56 -4.42 4.44 -2.03
C ASN A 56 -4.84 5.20 -3.29
N ARG A 57 -4.63 6.51 -3.32
CA ARG A 57 -4.81 7.33 -4.53
C ARG A 57 -3.54 8.12 -4.82
N ARG A 58 -3.05 7.99 -6.05
CA ARG A 58 -1.88 8.70 -6.58
C ARG A 58 -2.31 9.53 -7.78
N LYS A 59 -2.07 10.83 -7.72
CA LYS A 59 -2.18 11.74 -8.87
C LYS A 59 -0.80 12.24 -9.28
N GLU A 60 -0.49 12.21 -10.56
CA GLU A 60 0.72 12.82 -11.13
C GLU A 60 0.36 13.98 -12.03
N PHE A 61 1.07 15.08 -11.85
CA PHE A 61 0.95 16.29 -12.64
C PHE A 61 2.26 16.51 -13.39
N ASP A 62 2.25 16.21 -14.68
CA ASP A 62 3.40 16.46 -15.56
C ASP A 62 3.42 17.90 -16.09
N VAL A 63 4.53 18.30 -16.71
CA VAL A 63 4.62 19.54 -17.48
C VAL A 63 3.74 19.44 -18.73
N VAL A 64 2.92 20.46 -18.98
CA VAL A 64 1.97 20.52 -20.11
C VAL A 64 2.14 21.84 -20.85
N ILE A 65 1.89 21.80 -22.16
CA ILE A 65 1.96 23.00 -23.03
C ILE A 65 0.90 24.02 -22.61
N ASN A 66 -0.31 23.56 -22.30
CA ASN A 66 -1.39 24.42 -21.82
C ASN A 66 -1.32 24.58 -20.30
N SER A 67 -0.84 25.73 -19.84
CA SER A 67 -0.73 26.07 -18.41
C SER A 67 -2.09 26.19 -17.69
N ALA A 68 -3.20 26.32 -18.41
CA ALA A 68 -4.55 26.32 -17.83
C ALA A 68 -5.05 24.90 -17.50
N ASN A 69 -4.35 23.85 -17.93
CA ASN A 69 -4.72 22.48 -17.58
C ASN A 69 -4.31 22.16 -16.14
N THR A 70 -5.30 22.11 -15.25
CA THR A 70 -5.12 21.77 -13.83
C THR A 70 -5.36 20.30 -13.52
N LYS A 71 -5.84 19.51 -14.49
CA LYS A 71 -6.11 18.07 -14.28
C LYS A 71 -4.79 17.30 -14.10
N PRO A 72 -4.80 16.19 -13.34
CA PRO A 72 -3.67 15.28 -13.31
C PRO A 72 -3.55 14.53 -14.64
N GLN A 73 -2.32 14.19 -15.00
CA GLN A 73 -2.02 13.40 -16.19
C GLN A 73 -2.06 11.92 -15.89
N MET A 74 -1.96 11.53 -14.62
CA MET A 74 -2.26 10.18 -14.17
C MET A 74 -3.03 10.27 -12.86
N ASP A 75 -4.13 9.53 -12.74
CA ASP A 75 -4.86 9.32 -11.48
C ASP A 75 -5.07 7.83 -11.31
N LEU A 76 -4.46 7.25 -10.29
CA LEU A 76 -4.56 5.83 -9.98
C LEU A 76 -5.13 5.68 -8.57
N SER A 77 -6.24 4.97 -8.46
CA SER A 77 -6.86 4.58 -7.21
C SER A 77 -6.81 3.07 -7.06
N VAL A 78 -6.36 2.59 -5.90
CA VAL A 78 -6.27 1.17 -5.55
C VAL A 78 -6.99 0.95 -4.23
N LEU A 79 -8.02 0.09 -4.24
CA LEU A 79 -8.70 -0.39 -3.04
C LEU A 79 -8.35 -1.85 -2.81
N THR A 80 -7.79 -2.16 -1.64
CA THR A 80 -7.45 -3.53 -1.22
C THR A 80 -8.22 -3.88 0.04
N LEU A 81 -8.90 -5.03 0.02
CA LEU A 81 -9.52 -5.66 1.19
C LEU A 81 -8.79 -6.97 1.47
N THR A 82 -8.45 -7.22 2.73
CA THR A 82 -7.72 -8.41 3.16
C THR A 82 -8.40 -9.01 4.38
N GLU A 83 -8.55 -10.33 4.34
CA GLU A 83 -9.17 -11.15 5.37
C GLU A 83 -8.24 -12.31 5.69
N ASP A 84 -7.82 -12.43 6.95
CA ASP A 84 -6.98 -13.53 7.41
C ASP A 84 -7.59 -14.16 8.67
N ILE A 85 -7.72 -15.48 8.65
CA ILE A 85 -8.20 -16.26 9.80
C ILE A 85 -7.18 -17.35 10.07
N SER A 86 -6.70 -17.43 11.31
CA SER A 86 -5.83 -18.52 11.75
C SER A 86 -6.33 -19.12 13.05
N TRP A 87 -6.17 -20.42 13.18
CA TRP A 87 -6.52 -21.19 14.34
C TRP A 87 -5.28 -21.92 14.84
N GLU A 88 -4.89 -21.60 16.07
CA GLU A 88 -3.89 -22.32 16.83
C GLU A 88 -4.62 -23.42 17.63
N HIS A 89 -4.28 -24.67 17.36
CA HIS A 89 -4.93 -25.82 17.99
C HIS A 89 -4.09 -26.36 19.16
N PRO A 90 -4.76 -26.92 20.19
CA PRO A 90 -4.07 -27.53 21.33
C PRO A 90 -3.26 -28.75 20.94
N LYS A 91 -2.39 -29.18 21.85
CA LYS A 91 -1.57 -30.36 21.65
C LYS A 91 -2.46 -31.61 21.57
N LYS A 92 -2.49 -32.25 20.40
CA LYS A 92 -3.20 -33.53 20.17
C LYS A 92 -2.23 -34.53 19.57
N TYR A 93 -2.13 -35.73 20.14
CA TYR A 93 -1.20 -36.79 19.69
C TYR A 93 0.26 -36.33 19.51
N ASN A 94 0.77 -35.49 20.42
CA ASN A 94 2.11 -34.90 20.33
C ASN A 94 2.33 -33.84 19.22
N LEU A 95 1.26 -33.40 18.56
CA LEU A 95 1.26 -32.32 17.56
C LEU A 95 0.57 -31.09 18.10
N ASN A 96 1.17 -29.93 17.92
CA ASN A 96 0.53 -28.63 18.10
C ASN A 96 0.92 -27.70 16.94
N GLY A 97 0.01 -26.83 16.54
CA GLY A 97 0.19 -26.14 15.28
C GLY A 97 -0.82 -25.03 15.02
N ILE A 98 -0.68 -24.45 13.83
CA ILE A 98 -1.50 -23.35 13.32
C ILE A 98 -2.01 -23.73 11.95
N VAL A 99 -3.31 -23.60 11.74
CA VAL A 99 -3.95 -23.69 10.43
C VAL A 99 -4.53 -22.33 10.10
N GLY A 100 -4.30 -21.83 8.90
CA GLY A 100 -4.81 -20.52 8.50
C GLY A 100 -5.21 -20.44 7.04
N VAL A 101 -6.08 -19.48 6.76
CA VAL A 101 -6.56 -19.13 5.43
C VAL A 101 -6.53 -17.61 5.28
N SER A 102 -6.32 -17.17 4.04
CA SER A 102 -6.27 -15.77 3.67
C SER A 102 -7.02 -15.51 2.38
N ALA A 103 -7.65 -14.34 2.30
CA ALA A 103 -8.30 -13.83 1.10
C ALA A 103 -7.92 -12.36 0.90
N MET A 104 -7.74 -11.96 -0.35
CA MET A 104 -7.51 -10.56 -0.72
C MET A 104 -8.28 -10.22 -1.99
N GLN A 105 -9.01 -9.11 -1.96
CA GLN A 105 -9.62 -8.49 -3.13
C GLN A 105 -8.94 -7.15 -3.38
N GLN A 106 -8.58 -6.90 -4.63
CA GLN A 106 -8.02 -5.62 -5.05
C GLN A 106 -8.76 -5.08 -6.27
N ASN A 107 -9.13 -3.80 -6.22
CA ASN A 107 -9.74 -3.06 -7.32
C ASN A 107 -8.86 -1.87 -7.70
N ASN A 108 -8.48 -1.80 -8.98
CA ASN A 108 -7.70 -0.71 -9.52
C ASN A 108 -8.54 0.11 -10.49
N VAL A 109 -8.51 1.43 -10.32
CA VAL A 109 -9.16 2.40 -11.20
C VAL A 109 -8.12 3.41 -11.68
N TYR A 110 -8.01 3.61 -12.99
CA TYR A 110 -7.10 4.59 -13.60
C TYR A 110 -7.86 5.69 -14.34
N GLY A 111 -7.20 6.84 -14.46
CA GLY A 111 -7.58 7.97 -15.32
C GLY A 111 -6.34 8.69 -15.86
N GLY A 112 -6.49 9.33 -17.02
CA GLY A 112 -5.39 10.00 -17.71
C GLY A 112 -4.50 9.02 -18.50
N ARG A 113 -3.18 9.18 -18.37
CA ARG A 113 -2.14 8.35 -18.97
C ARG A 113 -2.28 6.93 -18.47
N TYR A 114 -2.22 5.99 -19.41
CA TYR A 114 -2.22 4.58 -19.11
C TYR A 114 -0.92 4.19 -18.38
N PHE A 115 -1.05 3.62 -17.18
CA PHE A 115 0.09 3.12 -16.39
C PHE A 115 -0.22 1.72 -15.84
N ILE A 116 -1.25 1.62 -14.99
CA ILE A 116 -1.82 0.35 -14.52
C ILE A 116 -3.28 0.32 -14.98
N PRO A 117 -3.72 -0.74 -15.69
CA PRO A 117 -5.10 -0.83 -16.18
C PRO A 117 -6.12 -0.95 -15.04
N ASN A 118 -7.37 -0.72 -15.39
CA ASN A 118 -8.49 -1.11 -14.55
C ASN A 118 -8.50 -2.64 -14.45
N TYR A 119 -8.38 -3.15 -13.23
CA TYR A 119 -8.48 -4.59 -13.01
C TYR A 119 -9.06 -4.90 -11.64
N HIS A 120 -9.63 -6.09 -11.55
CA HIS A 120 -10.04 -6.72 -10.31
C HIS A 120 -9.17 -7.96 -10.09
N SER A 121 -8.55 -8.07 -8.92
CA SER A 121 -7.75 -9.23 -8.53
C SER A 121 -8.33 -9.86 -7.28
N TYR A 122 -8.31 -11.19 -7.25
CA TYR A 122 -8.72 -12.00 -6.13
C TYR A 122 -7.61 -13.00 -5.84
N THR A 123 -7.20 -13.10 -4.58
CA THR A 123 -6.15 -14.02 -4.13
C THR A 123 -6.67 -14.78 -2.93
N PHE A 124 -6.44 -16.09 -2.91
CA PHE A 124 -6.82 -16.97 -1.82
C PHE A 124 -5.61 -17.83 -1.46
N GLY A 125 -5.41 -18.08 -0.17
CA GLY A 125 -4.30 -18.86 0.35
C GLY A 125 -4.70 -19.68 1.56
N GLY A 126 -4.01 -20.80 1.76
CA GLY A 126 -4.15 -21.65 2.93
C GLY A 126 -2.80 -22.18 3.36
N TYR A 127 -2.61 -22.35 4.66
CA TYR A 127 -1.38 -22.90 5.22
C TYR A 127 -1.66 -23.71 6.50
N ALA A 128 -0.77 -24.65 6.78
CA ALA A 128 -0.74 -25.40 8.03
C ALA A 128 0.71 -25.56 8.49
N ILE A 129 0.97 -25.29 9.76
CA ILE A 129 2.29 -25.39 10.38
C ILE A 129 2.13 -26.25 11.62
N GLU A 130 2.78 -27.42 11.62
CA GLU A 130 2.71 -28.41 12.69
C GLU A 130 4.06 -28.57 13.38
N LYS A 131 4.04 -28.65 14.70
CA LYS A 131 5.20 -28.99 15.52
C LYS A 131 4.95 -30.31 16.23
N TRP A 132 5.86 -31.25 16.04
CA TRP A 132 5.86 -32.53 16.75
C TRP A 132 6.82 -32.51 17.93
N ALA A 133 6.37 -32.97 19.09
CA ALA A 133 7.19 -33.07 20.29
C ALA A 133 6.94 -34.38 21.06
N LYS A 134 7.85 -35.34 20.90
CA LYS A 134 7.91 -36.58 21.69
C LYS A 134 8.67 -36.32 22.99
N ARG A 135 8.05 -36.59 24.15
CA ARG A 135 8.79 -36.68 25.42
C ARG A 135 9.77 -37.86 25.32
N LYS A 136 11.03 -37.62 25.69
CA LYS A 136 11.97 -38.70 26.02
C LYS A 136 11.52 -39.38 27.30
#